data_AF-A0A961HAQ3-F1
#
_entry.id   AF-A0A961HAQ3-F1
#
_cell.length_a   1.000
_cell.length_b   1.000
_cell.length_c   1.000
_cell.angle_alpha   90.00
_cell.angle_beta   90.00
_cell.angle_gamma   90.00
#
_symmetry.space_group_name_H-M   'P 1'
#
loop_
_entity.id
_entity.type
_entity.pdbx_description
1 polymer ?
#
loop_
_entity_poly.entity_id
_entity_poly.type
_entity_poly.pdbx_seq_one_letter_code
_entity_poly.pdbx_strand_id
1 'polypeptide(L)' 'VRARSYDGAETGRREVVVGPSPAKTIQVTTTVSSYTRPVMGDIYGCGTRIPGYLAPP' A
#
# COMPACT_ATOMS: atom_id res chain seq x y z
N VAL A 1 0.67 2.19 0.31
CA VAL A 1 0.21 1.97 1.70
C VAL A 1 1.38 2.16 2.63
N ARG A 2 1.17 2.78 3.79
CA ARG A 2 2.19 3.00 4.81
C ARG A 2 1.76 2.43 6.14
N ALA A 3 2.73 2.03 6.95
CA ALA A 3 2.57 1.78 8.37
C ALA A 3 3.27 2.90 9.15
N ARG A 4 2.66 3.34 10.26
CA ARG A 4 3.23 4.37 11.14
C ARG A 4 3.27 3.91 12.59
N SER A 5 4.32 4.32 13.30
CA SER A 5 4.44 4.18 14.76
C SER A 5 3.68 5.27 15.51
N TYR A 6 3.65 5.16 16.84
CA TYR A 6 2.91 6.06 17.72
C TYR A 6 3.39 7.52 17.67
N ASP A 7 4.68 7.72 17.42
CA ASP A 7 5.31 9.02 17.18
C ASP A 7 5.00 9.60 15.77
N GLY A 8 4.27 8.85 14.94
CA GLY A 8 3.88 9.25 13.59
C GLY A 8 4.94 8.98 12.52
N ALA A 9 6.11 8.44 12.88
CA ALA A 9 7.14 8.07 11.92
C ALA A 9 6.64 6.97 10.97
N GLU A 10 7.06 7.02 9.71
CA GLU A 10 6.77 5.95 8.75
C GLU A 10 7.70 4.77 9.00
N THR A 11 7.12 3.62 9.30
CA THR A 11 7.85 2.43 9.74
C THR A 11 7.82 1.30 8.72
N GLY A 12 7.02 1.46 7.66
CA GLY A 12 6.90 0.51 6.58
C GLY A 12 6.14 1.08 5.39
N ARG A 13 6.54 0.68 4.18
CA ARG A 13 5.90 1.08 2.92
C ARG A 13 5.69 -0.12 2.02
N ARG A 14 4.54 -0.14 1.35
CA ARG A 14 4.28 -1.06 0.25
C ARG A 14 3.43 -0.39 -0.82
N GLU A 15 3.85 -0.53 -2.06
CA GLU A 15 3.03 -0.19 -3.22
C GLU A 15 2.19 -1.41 -3.63
N VAL A 16 0.96 -1.15 -4.07
CA VAL A 16 -0.01 -2.19 -4.40
C VAL A 16 -0.59 -1.89 -5.76
N VAL A 17 -0.45 -2.84 -6.69
CA VAL A 17 -1.10 -2.77 -7.99
C VAL A 17 -2.52 -3.31 -7.83
N VAL A 18 -3.49 -2.48 -8.18
CA VAL A 18 -4.89 -2.86 -8.25
C VAL A 18 -5.19 -3.19 -9.71
N GLY A 19 -5.46 -4.46 -10.00
CA GLY A 19 -5.79 -4.92 -11.34
C GLY A 19 -7.15 -4.42 -11.82
N PRO A 20 -7.42 -4.48 -13.15
CA PRO A 20 -8.74 -4.19 -13.67
C PRO A 20 -9.78 -5.17 -13.11
N SER A 21 -11.00 -4.69 -12.89
CA SER A 21 -12.11 -5.51 -12.38
C SER A 21 -13.44 -5.04 -13.00
N PRO A 22 -14.37 -5.97 -13.33
CA PRO A 22 -15.74 -5.62 -13.70
C PRO A 22 -16.58 -5.15 -12.51
N ALA A 23 -16.13 -5.38 -11.26
CA ALA A 23 -16.84 -4.96 -10.06
C ALA A 23 -16.57 -3.48 -9.74
N LYS A 24 -17.61 -2.77 -9.27
CA LYS A 24 -17.50 -1.37 -8.84
C LYS A 24 -16.56 -1.17 -7.64
N THR A 25 -16.49 -2.17 -6.76
CA THR A 25 -15.63 -2.17 -5.58
C THR A 25 -14.94 -3.52 -5.47
N ILE A 26 -13.64 -3.51 -5.21
CA ILE A 26 -12.87 -4.72 -4.91
C ILE A 26 -12.14 -4.57 -3.58
N GLN A 27 -11.99 -5.68 -2.88
CA GLN A 27 -11.22 -5.73 -1.65
C GLN A 27 -9.81 -6.24 -1.96
N VAL A 28 -8.81 -5.46 -1.58
CA VAL A 28 -7.40 -5.80 -1.76
C VAL A 28 -6.75 -5.82 -0.39
N THR A 29 -6.21 -6.99 -0.02
CA THR A 29 -5.49 -7.16 1.25
C THR A 29 -4.00 -7.25 0.96
N THR A 30 -3.20 -6.53 1.73
CA THR A 30 -1.75 -6.62 1.66
C THR A 30 -1.14 -6.57 3.05
N THR A 31 0.03 -7.18 3.19
CA THR A 31 0.84 -7.11 4.41
C THR A 31 1.96 -6.09 4.21
N VAL A 32 2.08 -5.15 5.15
CA VAL A 32 3.18 -4.18 5.21
C VAL A 32 4.09 -4.58 6.36
N SER A 33 5.35 -4.90 6.03
CA SER A 33 6.36 -5.14 7.05
C SER A 33 6.77 -3.83 7.70
N SER A 34 6.93 -3.83 9.02
CA SER A 34 7.27 -2.66 9.83
C SER A 34 8.46 -2.96 10.72
N TYR A 35 9.43 -2.04 10.81
CA TYR A 35 10.62 -2.24 11.63
C TYR A 35 10.42 -1.86 13.11
N THR A 36 9.33 -1.14 13.44
CA THR A 36 8.85 -0.94 14.82
C THR A 36 7.37 -1.33 14.93
N ARG A 37 6.80 -1.27 16.13
CA ARG A 37 5.39 -1.60 16.37
C ARG A 37 4.47 -0.62 15.62
N PRO A 38 3.73 -1.06 14.59
CA PRO A 38 2.83 -0.19 13.86
C PRO A 38 1.53 0.01 14.65
N VAL A 39 1.00 1.22 14.64
CA VAL A 39 -0.29 1.55 15.26
C VAL A 39 -1.31 2.10 14.27
N MET A 40 -0.85 2.51 13.07
CA MET A 40 -1.71 3.03 12.01
C MET A 40 -1.27 2.51 10.65
N GLY A 41 -2.24 2.30 9.76
CA GLY A 41 -2.02 2.00 8.35
C GLY A 41 -2.84 2.97 7.48
N ASP A 42 -2.21 3.63 6.51
CA ASP A 42 -2.87 4.62 5.66
C ASP A 42 -2.43 4.57 4.19
N ILE A 43 -3.28 5.14 3.33
CA ILE A 43 -3.02 5.30 1.91
C ILE A 43 -2.41 6.68 1.68
N TYR A 44 -1.13 6.71 1.28
CA TYR A 44 -0.44 7.96 0.99
C TYR A 44 -0.80 8.59 -0.36
N GLY A 45 -1.32 7.79 -1.28
CA GLY A 45 -1.71 8.25 -2.61
C GLY A 45 -2.17 7.09 -3.49
N CYS A 46 -2.81 7.46 -4.59
CA CYS A 46 -3.13 6.57 -5.70
C CYS A 46 -2.76 7.26 -7.01
N GLY A 47 -2.50 6.45 -8.04
CA GLY A 47 -2.19 6.94 -9.38
C GLY A 47 -2.60 5.91 -10.41
N THR A 48 -2.80 6.36 -11.64
CA THR A 48 -3.19 5.50 -12.77
C THR A 48 -1.98 5.00 -13.57
N ARG A 49 -0.78 5.55 -13.32
CA ARG A 49 0.47 5.11 -13.94
C ARG A 49 1.13 4.05 -13.05
N ILE A 50 1.31 2.84 -13.60
CA ILE A 50 2.02 1.74 -12.94
C ILE A 50 3.54 1.96 -13.12
N PRO A 51 4.33 2.05 -12.05
CA PRO A 51 5.79 2.08 -12.15
C PRO A 51 6.34 0.80 -12.79
N GLY A 52 7.41 0.89 -13.58
CA GLY A 52 7.95 -0.26 -14.33
C GLY A 52 8.35 -1.45 -13.45
N TYR A 53 8.81 -1.22 -12.22
CA TYR A 53 9.16 -2.29 -11.26
C TYR A 53 7.94 -3.01 -10.65
N LEU A 54 6.73 -2.54 -10.92
CA LEU A 54 5.47 -3.17 -10.55
C LEU A 54 4.69 -3.69 -11.76
N ALA A 55 5.16 -3.44 -12.97
CA ALA A 55 4.52 -3.94 -14.17
C ALA A 55 4.68 -5.47 -14.24
N PRO A 56 3.63 -6.21 -14.66
CA PRO A 56 3.79 -7.61 -14.97
C PRO A 56 4.81 -7.78 -16.12
N PRO A 57 5.59 -8.88 -16.13
CA PRO A 57 6.53 -9.17 -17.20
C PRO A 57 5.84 -9.37 -18.55
#